data_AF-A0A7S0CLR3-F1
#
_entry.id   AF-A0A7S0CLR3-F1
#
_cell.length_a   1.000
_cell.length_b   1.000
_cell.length_c   1.000
_cell.angle_alpha   90.00
_cell.angle_beta   90.00
_cell.angle_gamma   90.00
#
_symmetry.space_group_name_H-M   'P 1'
#
loop_
_entity.id
_entity.type
_entity.pdbx_description
1 polymer ?
#
loop_
_entity_poly.entity_id
_entity_poly.type
_entity_poly.pdbx_seq_one_letter_code
_entity_poly.pdbx_strand_id
1 'polypeptide(L)'
;KYTPADAREAEGIIERVTPRLQHANSAVVMSAVKVILSYMEIMSGQNDTSDSVRNLTRKLAPPLVTLLNSEPEIQYVALRNINLIVQKRPGILENEIKVFFCKYNDPIYVKIEKLEIIIKLVTERNIDAVLLELKEYATEVDVDFVRKSVSAIGRCAVKLDRAAERCIGVLLELIQTKVNYVVQESVIVIKDIFRRYPNRYESIIATLCDNLDTLDEPMAKASMIWIIGEYAERIDNADELLDSFLETFEEEDPAVQLQLLTATVKCFLKNPEDTQDMVQRVLDMATEE
;
A
#
# COMPACT_ATOMS: atom_id res chain seq x y z
N LYS A 1 -6.65 4.31 -37.10
CA LYS A 1 -6.86 3.24 -36.09
C LYS A 1 -7.52 2.09 -36.85
N TYR A 2 -6.85 0.95 -37.03
CA TYR A 2 -7.41 -0.21 -37.73
C TYR A 2 -7.95 -1.17 -36.67
N THR A 3 -9.14 -1.72 -36.89
CA THR A 3 -9.77 -2.73 -36.03
C THR A 3 -9.89 -3.99 -36.87
N PRO A 4 -9.18 -5.08 -36.53
CA PRO A 4 -9.29 -6.35 -37.26
C PRO A 4 -10.73 -6.87 -37.17
N ALA A 5 -11.20 -7.48 -38.25
CA ALA A 5 -12.56 -7.99 -38.37
C ALA A 5 -12.76 -9.30 -37.58
N ASP A 6 -11.72 -10.14 -37.51
CA ASP A 6 -11.78 -11.47 -36.90
C ASP A 6 -10.58 -11.74 -35.96
N ALA A 7 -10.79 -12.66 -35.00
CA ALA A 7 -9.75 -13.11 -34.07
C ALA A 7 -8.52 -13.72 -34.78
N ARG A 8 -8.73 -14.39 -35.93
CA ARG A 8 -7.64 -14.93 -36.76
C ARG A 8 -6.81 -13.85 -37.45
N GLU A 9 -7.46 -12.77 -37.87
CA GLU A 9 -6.75 -11.61 -38.44
C GLU A 9 -5.94 -10.91 -37.33
N ALA A 10 -6.52 -10.76 -36.14
CA ALA A 10 -5.84 -10.24 -34.97
C ALA A 10 -4.58 -11.07 -34.61
N GLU A 11 -4.69 -12.41 -34.61
CA GLU A 11 -3.55 -13.31 -34.38
C GLU A 11 -2.45 -13.14 -35.43
N GLY A 12 -2.81 -13.12 -36.73
CA GLY A 12 -1.86 -12.91 -37.82
C GLY A 12 -1.15 -11.55 -37.77
N ILE A 13 -1.83 -10.49 -37.31
CA ILE A 13 -1.19 -9.19 -37.09
C ILE A 13 -0.25 -9.24 -35.87
N ILE A 14 -0.67 -9.87 -34.77
CA ILE A 14 0.17 -10.02 -33.57
C ILE A 14 1.46 -10.78 -33.89
N GLU A 15 1.41 -11.85 -34.68
CA GLU A 15 2.61 -12.59 -35.08
C GLU A 15 3.59 -11.73 -35.88
N ARG A 16 3.08 -10.85 -36.76
CA ARG A 16 3.91 -9.90 -37.53
C ARG A 16 4.50 -8.79 -36.67
N VAL A 17 3.82 -8.40 -35.59
CA VAL A 17 4.26 -7.36 -34.66
C VAL A 17 5.23 -7.93 -33.61
N THR A 18 5.14 -9.23 -33.29
CA THR A 18 5.97 -9.89 -32.27
C THR A 18 7.49 -9.63 -32.43
N PRO A 19 8.10 -9.69 -33.63
CA PRO A 19 9.52 -9.37 -33.80
C PRO A 19 9.90 -7.93 -33.42
N ARG A 20 8.95 -6.99 -33.44
CA ARG A 20 9.19 -5.58 -33.07
C ARG A 20 9.35 -5.38 -31.57
N LEU A 21 9.03 -6.38 -30.76
CA LEU A 21 9.29 -6.37 -29.31
C LEU A 21 10.79 -6.41 -28.96
N GLN A 22 11.64 -6.88 -29.88
CA GLN A 22 13.10 -6.93 -29.68
C GLN A 22 13.82 -5.70 -30.25
N HIS A 23 13.08 -4.66 -30.62
CA HIS A 23 13.66 -3.46 -31.23
C HIS A 23 14.42 -2.63 -30.18
N ALA A 24 15.55 -2.01 -30.57
CA ALA A 24 16.36 -1.19 -29.67
C ALA A 24 15.64 0.07 -29.16
N ASN A 25 14.73 0.62 -29.96
CA ASN A 25 13.94 1.79 -29.58
C ASN A 25 12.73 1.41 -28.70
N SER A 26 12.75 1.87 -27.44
CA SER A 26 11.68 1.69 -26.46
C SER A 26 10.30 2.16 -26.94
N ALA A 27 10.21 3.23 -27.74
CA ALA A 27 8.93 3.70 -28.28
C ALA A 27 8.31 2.70 -29.27
N VAL A 28 9.14 1.98 -30.05
CA VAL A 28 8.69 0.92 -30.96
C VAL A 28 8.17 -0.27 -30.16
N VAL A 29 8.89 -0.66 -29.10
CA VAL A 29 8.46 -1.73 -28.19
C VAL A 29 7.13 -1.37 -27.52
N MET A 30 7.01 -0.18 -26.96
CA MET A 30 5.77 0.28 -26.31
C MET A 30 4.58 0.36 -27.27
N SER A 31 4.82 0.81 -28.50
CA SER A 31 3.78 0.84 -29.54
C SER A 31 3.36 -0.57 -29.94
N ALA A 32 4.31 -1.49 -30.08
CA ALA A 32 4.03 -2.90 -30.34
C ALA A 32 3.23 -3.54 -29.20
N VAL A 33 3.61 -3.30 -27.94
CA VAL A 33 2.88 -3.77 -26.76
C VAL A 33 1.45 -3.24 -26.75
N LYS A 34 1.23 -1.95 -27.06
CA LYS A 34 -0.11 -1.36 -27.14
C LYS A 34 -0.99 -2.04 -28.19
N VAL A 35 -0.44 -2.32 -29.37
CA VAL A 35 -1.15 -3.02 -30.46
C VAL A 35 -1.49 -4.44 -30.04
N ILE A 36 -0.53 -5.17 -29.49
CA ILE A 36 -0.72 -6.55 -29.02
C ILE A 36 -1.80 -6.59 -27.94
N LEU A 37 -1.75 -5.73 -26.94
CA LEU A 37 -2.74 -5.69 -25.86
C LEU A 37 -4.16 -5.35 -26.36
N SER A 38 -4.27 -4.42 -27.32
CA SER A 38 -5.58 -4.05 -27.88
C SER A 38 -6.20 -5.21 -28.67
N TYR A 39 -5.38 -5.98 -29.40
CA TYR A 39 -5.86 -7.11 -30.20
C TYR A 39 -6.04 -8.40 -29.38
N MET A 40 -5.31 -8.55 -28.28
CA MET A 40 -5.54 -9.61 -27.30
C MET A 40 -6.92 -9.54 -26.63
N GLU A 41 -7.56 -8.37 -26.58
CA GLU A 41 -8.94 -8.24 -26.09
C GLU A 41 -9.96 -8.83 -27.06
N ILE A 42 -9.74 -8.61 -28.36
CA ILE A 42 -10.59 -9.12 -29.43
C ILE A 42 -10.50 -10.66 -29.47
N MET A 43 -9.31 -11.22 -29.24
CA MET A 43 -9.09 -12.67 -29.17
C MET A 43 -9.69 -13.32 -27.92
N SER A 44 -9.75 -12.62 -26.78
CA SER A 44 -10.32 -13.17 -25.55
C SER A 44 -11.85 -13.34 -25.57
N GLY A 45 -12.54 -12.79 -26.58
CA GLY A 45 -13.98 -13.00 -26.76
C GLY A 45 -14.36 -14.37 -27.32
N GLN A 46 -13.41 -15.16 -27.82
CA GLN A 46 -13.65 -16.51 -28.34
C GLN A 46 -12.96 -17.55 -27.44
N ASN A 47 -13.76 -18.43 -26.84
CA ASN A 47 -13.40 -19.38 -25.77
C ASN A 47 -12.30 -20.41 -26.12
N ASP A 48 -11.87 -20.54 -27.38
CA ASP A 48 -10.87 -21.53 -27.83
C ASP A 48 -9.41 -21.00 -27.86
N THR A 49 -9.17 -19.69 -27.64
CA THR A 49 -7.85 -19.06 -27.85
C THR A 49 -7.04 -18.81 -26.57
N SER A 50 -7.33 -19.54 -25.49
CA SER A 50 -6.69 -19.39 -24.17
C SER A 50 -5.17 -19.64 -24.21
N ASP A 51 -4.73 -20.65 -24.97
CA ASP A 51 -3.31 -21.03 -25.05
C ASP A 51 -2.47 -20.05 -25.86
N SER A 52 -3.00 -19.51 -26.98
CA SER A 52 -2.33 -18.44 -27.74
C SER A 52 -2.16 -17.18 -26.88
N VAL A 53 -3.20 -16.79 -26.15
CA VAL A 53 -3.16 -15.62 -25.24
C VAL A 53 -2.14 -15.81 -24.11
N ARG A 54 -2.05 -17.02 -23.55
CA ARG A 54 -1.08 -17.36 -22.51
C ARG A 54 0.35 -17.39 -23.04
N ASN A 55 0.56 -17.88 -24.27
CA ASN A 55 1.86 -17.85 -24.94
C ASN A 55 2.30 -16.42 -25.27
N LEU A 56 1.39 -15.57 -25.74
CA LEU A 56 1.64 -14.15 -25.97
C LEU A 56 1.99 -13.42 -24.67
N THR A 57 1.27 -13.73 -23.59
CA THR A 57 1.54 -13.19 -22.26
C THR A 57 2.98 -13.50 -21.80
N ARG A 58 3.45 -14.74 -22.00
CA ARG A 58 4.85 -15.11 -21.72
C ARG A 58 5.85 -14.38 -22.61
N LYS A 59 5.53 -14.13 -23.87
CA LYS A 59 6.39 -13.38 -24.81
C LYS A 59 6.47 -11.89 -24.49
N LEU A 60 5.48 -11.33 -23.80
CA LEU A 60 5.43 -9.92 -23.42
C LEU A 60 6.26 -9.59 -22.18
N ALA A 61 6.52 -10.55 -21.28
CA ALA A 61 7.28 -10.29 -20.06
C ALA A 61 8.75 -9.88 -20.32
N PRO A 62 9.55 -10.59 -21.15
CA PRO A 62 10.96 -10.23 -21.36
C PRO A 62 11.18 -8.83 -21.96
N PRO A 63 10.40 -8.37 -22.97
CA PRO A 63 10.48 -6.99 -23.47
C PRO A 63 10.20 -5.95 -22.38
N LEU A 64 9.19 -6.17 -21.53
CA LEU A 64 8.86 -5.27 -20.44
C LEU A 64 9.98 -5.19 -19.40
N VAL A 65 10.61 -6.32 -19.06
CA VAL A 65 11.79 -6.37 -18.19
C VAL A 65 12.98 -5.65 -18.83
N THR A 66 13.18 -5.79 -20.14
CA THR A 66 14.28 -5.13 -20.85
C THR A 66 14.15 -3.61 -20.82
N LEU A 67 12.93 -3.07 -20.89
CA LEU A 67 12.67 -1.63 -20.79
C LEU A 67 13.08 -1.05 -19.43
N LEU A 68 13.06 -1.86 -18.37
CA LEU A 68 13.48 -1.45 -17.02
C LEU A 68 15.01 -1.32 -16.88
N ASN A 69 15.79 -1.77 -17.87
CA ASN A 69 17.25 -1.57 -17.92
C ASN A 69 17.67 -0.33 -18.73
N SER A 70 16.72 0.45 -19.26
CA SER A 70 16.99 1.67 -20.02
C SER A 70 17.35 2.86 -19.11
N GLU A 71 17.52 4.05 -19.68
CA GLU A 71 17.71 5.29 -18.90
C GLU A 71 16.52 5.59 -17.97
N PRO A 72 16.72 6.27 -16.82
CA PRO A 72 15.68 6.47 -15.80
C PRO A 72 14.38 7.10 -16.32
N GLU A 73 14.46 8.00 -17.29
CA GLU A 73 13.32 8.66 -17.92
C GLU A 73 12.48 7.67 -18.73
N ILE A 74 13.16 6.78 -19.47
CA ILE A 74 12.52 5.71 -20.24
C ILE A 74 11.92 4.68 -19.27
N GLN A 75 12.64 4.34 -18.20
CA GLN A 75 12.13 3.44 -17.15
C GLN A 75 10.86 4.00 -16.52
N TYR A 76 10.82 5.29 -16.19
CA TYR A 76 9.63 5.91 -15.60
C TYR A 76 8.42 5.79 -16.53
N VAL A 77 8.58 6.12 -17.82
CA VAL A 77 7.50 5.96 -18.81
C VAL A 77 7.11 4.49 -18.95
N ALA A 78 8.07 3.56 -18.95
CA ALA A 78 7.80 2.13 -19.01
C ALA A 78 7.01 1.66 -17.77
N LEU A 79 7.42 2.06 -16.57
CA LEU A 79 6.74 1.73 -15.30
C LEU A 79 5.31 2.25 -15.29
N ARG A 80 5.05 3.49 -15.70
CA ARG A 80 3.68 4.03 -15.80
C ARG A 80 2.80 3.19 -16.71
N ASN A 81 3.34 2.74 -17.85
CA ASN A 81 2.60 1.86 -18.75
C ASN A 81 2.45 0.45 -18.18
N ILE A 82 3.50 -0.13 -17.58
CA ILE A 82 3.45 -1.43 -16.90
C ILE A 82 2.36 -1.41 -15.81
N ASN A 83 2.25 -0.32 -15.06
CA ASN A 83 1.24 -0.14 -14.04
C ASN A 83 -0.19 -0.29 -14.60
N LEU A 84 -0.46 0.30 -15.77
CA LEU A 84 -1.73 0.14 -16.50
C LEU A 84 -1.92 -1.29 -17.04
N ILE A 85 -0.83 -1.91 -17.52
CA ILE A 85 -0.85 -3.28 -18.04
C ILE A 85 -1.19 -4.27 -16.92
N VAL A 86 -0.57 -4.15 -15.75
CA VAL A 86 -0.79 -5.01 -14.59
C VAL A 86 -2.21 -4.85 -14.05
N GLN A 87 -2.78 -3.64 -14.06
CA GLN A 87 -4.19 -3.43 -13.71
C GLN A 87 -5.14 -4.19 -14.65
N LYS A 88 -4.80 -4.22 -15.95
CA LYS A 88 -5.64 -4.86 -16.96
C LYS A 88 -5.46 -6.37 -17.01
N ARG A 89 -4.22 -6.86 -16.84
CA ARG A 89 -3.85 -8.28 -16.87
C ARG A 89 -2.71 -8.55 -15.88
N PRO A 90 -3.03 -8.90 -14.62
CA PRO A 90 -2.01 -9.11 -13.58
C PRO A 90 -1.07 -10.29 -13.90
N GLY A 91 -1.58 -11.32 -14.60
CA GLY A 91 -0.83 -12.54 -14.94
C GLY A 91 0.37 -12.38 -15.88
N ILE A 92 0.64 -11.18 -16.43
CA ILE A 92 1.79 -10.96 -17.33
C ILE A 92 3.12 -10.96 -16.57
N LEU A 93 3.15 -10.43 -15.35
CA LEU A 93 4.39 -10.14 -14.60
C LEU A 93 4.45 -10.80 -13.22
N GLU A 94 3.56 -11.75 -12.92
CA GLU A 94 3.48 -12.41 -11.60
C GLU A 94 4.81 -13.06 -11.16
N ASN A 95 5.59 -13.59 -12.11
CA ASN A 95 6.85 -14.29 -11.82
C ASN A 95 8.08 -13.36 -11.77
N GLU A 96 7.95 -12.12 -12.24
CA GLU A 96 9.09 -11.20 -12.45
C GLU A 96 9.18 -10.12 -11.36
N ILE A 97 8.62 -10.37 -10.17
CA ILE A 97 8.53 -9.36 -9.09
C ILE A 97 9.90 -8.80 -8.68
N LYS A 98 10.95 -9.63 -8.72
CA LYS A 98 12.33 -9.23 -8.34
C LYS A 98 12.90 -8.13 -9.23
N VAL A 99 12.43 -8.01 -10.46
CA VAL A 99 12.88 -6.97 -11.40
C VAL A 99 12.42 -5.58 -10.94
N PHE A 100 11.32 -5.52 -10.18
CA PHE A 100 10.76 -4.28 -9.66
C PHE A 100 11.39 -3.83 -8.36
N PHE A 101 12.33 -4.58 -7.77
CA PHE A 101 13.06 -4.12 -6.61
C PHE A 101 13.89 -2.86 -6.95
N CYS A 102 13.86 -1.91 -6.02
CA CYS A 102 14.54 -0.63 -6.12
C CYS A 102 16.04 -0.84 -5.96
N LYS A 103 16.82 -0.21 -6.83
CA LYS A 103 18.27 -0.10 -6.65
C LYS A 103 18.57 1.17 -5.88
N TYR A 104 19.70 1.18 -5.17
CA TYR A 104 20.14 2.36 -4.42
C TYR A 104 20.29 3.63 -5.29
N ASN A 105 20.71 3.46 -6.54
CA ASN A 105 20.91 4.55 -7.50
C ASN A 105 19.65 4.93 -8.29
N ASP A 106 18.51 4.30 -8.05
CA ASP A 106 17.27 4.65 -8.74
C ASP A 106 16.75 6.00 -8.24
N PRO A 107 16.33 6.91 -9.15
CA PRO A 107 15.69 8.16 -8.74
C PRO A 107 14.39 7.92 -7.96
N ILE A 108 14.05 8.84 -7.06
CA ILE A 108 12.87 8.74 -6.19
C ILE A 108 11.57 8.46 -6.95
N TYR A 109 11.36 9.09 -8.11
CA TYR A 109 10.17 8.88 -8.94
C TYR A 109 10.10 7.46 -9.54
N VAL A 110 11.25 6.83 -9.82
CA VAL A 110 11.32 5.42 -10.27
C VAL A 110 11.01 4.50 -9.10
N LYS A 111 11.61 4.76 -7.92
CA LYS A 111 11.37 3.96 -6.71
C LYS A 111 9.89 3.94 -6.31
N ILE A 112 9.22 5.10 -6.35
CA ILE A 112 7.78 5.21 -6.04
C ILE A 112 6.93 4.38 -7.01
N GLU A 113 7.19 4.45 -8.32
CA GLU A 113 6.42 3.67 -9.30
C GLU A 113 6.69 2.17 -9.20
N LYS A 114 7.93 1.78 -8.93
CA LYS A 114 8.30 0.39 -8.63
C LYS A 114 7.52 -0.16 -7.45
N LEU A 115 7.45 0.61 -6.36
CA LEU A 115 6.71 0.25 -5.15
C LEU A 115 5.22 0.02 -5.44
N GLU A 116 4.58 0.90 -6.22
CA GLU A 116 3.17 0.75 -6.63
C GLU A 116 2.93 -0.52 -7.46
N ILE A 117 3.88 -0.90 -8.32
CA ILE A 117 3.79 -2.15 -9.10
C ILE A 117 3.98 -3.38 -8.19
N ILE A 118 4.93 -3.33 -7.24
CA ILE A 118 5.16 -4.42 -6.27
C ILE A 118 3.86 -4.73 -5.51
N ILE A 119 3.16 -3.71 -5.00
CA ILE A 119 1.88 -3.87 -4.28
C ILE A 119 0.83 -4.55 -5.16
N LYS A 120 0.82 -4.28 -6.47
CA LYS A 120 -0.13 -4.91 -7.41
C LYS A 120 0.23 -6.36 -7.74
N LEU A 121 1.52 -6.68 -7.83
CA LEU A 121 2.03 -8.01 -8.15
C LEU A 121 2.24 -8.92 -6.95
N VAL A 122 2.10 -8.43 -5.71
CA VAL A 122 2.25 -9.25 -4.52
C VAL A 122 1.20 -10.36 -4.48
N THR A 123 1.65 -11.58 -4.17
CA THR A 123 0.89 -12.82 -4.05
C THR A 123 1.34 -13.57 -2.80
N GLU A 124 0.59 -14.59 -2.38
CA GLU A 124 0.97 -15.41 -1.21
C GLU A 124 2.32 -16.12 -1.35
N ARG A 125 2.81 -16.30 -2.59
CA ARG A 125 4.07 -17.01 -2.87
C ARG A 125 5.31 -16.12 -2.76
N ASN A 126 5.16 -14.82 -2.98
CA ASN A 126 6.28 -13.89 -3.07
C ASN A 126 6.32 -12.88 -1.90
N ILE A 127 5.32 -12.90 -1.03
CA ILE A 127 5.18 -11.95 0.07
C ILE A 127 6.39 -11.91 1.00
N ASP A 128 7.03 -13.04 1.31
CA ASP A 128 8.18 -13.06 2.23
C ASP A 128 9.37 -12.28 1.67
N ALA A 129 9.63 -12.42 0.36
CA ALA A 129 10.68 -11.65 -0.31
C ALA A 129 10.33 -10.17 -0.38
N VAL A 130 9.05 -9.84 -0.63
CA VAL A 130 8.58 -8.44 -0.67
C VAL A 130 8.68 -7.79 0.70
N LEU A 131 8.28 -8.48 1.78
CA LEU A 131 8.35 -7.94 3.13
C LEU A 131 9.79 -7.70 3.59
N LEU A 132 10.71 -8.61 3.26
CA LEU A 132 12.14 -8.43 3.55
C LEU A 132 12.68 -7.16 2.87
N GLU A 133 12.34 -6.99 1.59
CA GLU A 133 12.76 -5.82 0.80
C GLU A 133 12.13 -4.52 1.31
N LEU A 134 10.82 -4.52 1.63
CA LEU A 134 10.14 -3.35 2.19
C LEU A 134 10.69 -2.96 3.57
N LYS A 135 11.14 -3.94 4.36
CA LYS A 135 11.84 -3.70 5.62
C LYS A 135 13.17 -3.00 5.40
N GLU A 136 13.95 -3.40 4.39
CA GLU A 136 15.17 -2.68 4.01
C GLU A 136 14.87 -1.25 3.55
N TYR A 137 13.82 -1.04 2.76
CA TYR A 137 13.41 0.29 2.32
C TYR A 137 12.99 1.21 3.47
N ALA A 138 12.43 0.65 4.54
CA ALA A 138 12.09 1.40 5.75
C ALA A 138 13.31 1.87 6.55
N THR A 139 14.52 1.44 6.20
CA THR A 139 15.80 1.89 6.78
C THR A 139 16.58 2.85 5.89
N GLU A 140 16.03 3.25 4.74
CA GLU A 140 16.65 4.28 3.88
C GLU A 140 16.61 5.68 4.51
N VAL A 141 17.40 6.59 3.94
CA VAL A 141 17.54 7.99 4.42
C VAL A 141 16.38 8.88 3.94
N ASP A 142 15.74 8.55 2.82
CA ASP A 142 14.67 9.35 2.23
C ASP A 142 13.33 9.11 2.98
N VAL A 143 12.88 10.12 3.73
CA VAL A 143 11.69 10.02 4.61
C VAL A 143 10.42 9.73 3.80
N ASP A 144 10.24 10.36 2.65
CA ASP A 144 9.04 10.17 1.82
C ASP A 144 8.99 8.75 1.25
N PHE A 145 10.14 8.21 0.85
CA PHE A 145 10.24 6.84 0.37
C PHE A 145 9.99 5.82 1.49
N VAL A 146 10.56 6.07 2.68
CA VAL A 146 10.34 5.22 3.86
C VAL A 146 8.86 5.18 4.23
N ARG A 147 8.20 6.34 4.32
CA ARG A 147 6.76 6.41 4.62
C ARG A 147 5.92 5.60 3.62
N LYS A 148 6.18 5.77 2.33
CA LYS A 148 5.50 4.99 1.29
C LYS A 148 5.77 3.50 1.39
N SER A 149 6.98 3.10 1.77
CA SER A 149 7.36 1.70 1.95
C SER A 149 6.63 1.06 3.14
N VAL A 150 6.51 1.76 4.26
CA VAL A 150 5.70 1.33 5.42
C VAL A 150 4.22 1.23 5.04
N SER A 151 3.69 2.23 4.33
CA SER A 151 2.32 2.20 3.78
C SER A 151 2.10 1.01 2.83
N ALA A 152 3.11 0.64 2.05
CA ALA A 152 3.07 -0.53 1.17
C ALA A 152 2.94 -1.85 1.95
N ILE A 153 3.61 -1.99 3.11
CA ILE A 153 3.46 -3.14 4.00
C ILE A 153 1.99 -3.25 4.46
N GLY A 154 1.39 -2.12 4.83
CA GLY A 154 -0.03 -2.03 5.18
C GLY A 154 -0.96 -2.49 4.09
N ARG A 155 -0.77 -1.98 2.87
CA ARG A 155 -1.56 -2.38 1.70
C ARG A 155 -1.39 -3.86 1.38
N CYS A 156 -0.20 -4.44 1.60
CA CYS A 156 0.01 -5.88 1.46
C CYS A 156 -0.78 -6.68 2.50
N ALA A 157 -0.84 -6.22 3.75
CA ALA A 157 -1.63 -6.84 4.82
C ALA A 157 -3.14 -6.79 4.54
N VAL A 158 -3.64 -5.68 3.99
CA VAL A 158 -5.06 -5.52 3.63
C VAL A 158 -5.43 -6.33 2.38
N LYS A 159 -4.51 -6.48 1.43
CA LYS A 159 -4.72 -7.23 0.19
C LYS A 159 -4.65 -8.75 0.39
N LEU A 160 -3.79 -9.24 1.28
CA LEU A 160 -3.53 -10.66 1.51
C LEU A 160 -3.78 -11.04 2.97
N ASP A 161 -4.92 -11.67 3.26
CA ASP A 161 -5.33 -12.05 4.62
C ASP A 161 -4.29 -12.93 5.36
N ARG A 162 -3.62 -13.84 4.63
CA ARG A 162 -2.58 -14.74 5.19
C ARG A 162 -1.23 -14.05 5.39
N ALA A 163 -1.06 -12.83 4.87
CA ALA A 163 0.14 -12.03 5.06
C ALA A 163 0.03 -11.08 6.25
N ALA A 164 -1.19 -10.76 6.71
CA ALA A 164 -1.44 -9.73 7.72
C ALA A 164 -0.61 -9.92 9.00
N GLU A 165 -0.57 -11.13 9.55
CA GLU A 165 0.20 -11.44 10.76
C GLU A 165 1.71 -11.21 10.58
N ARG A 166 2.26 -11.58 9.42
CA ARG A 166 3.67 -11.33 9.09
C ARG A 166 3.96 -9.85 8.89
N CYS A 167 3.06 -9.13 8.21
CA CYS A 167 3.20 -7.68 8.00
C CYS A 167 3.22 -6.92 9.32
N ILE A 168 2.34 -7.31 10.25
CA ILE A 168 2.27 -6.75 11.59
C ILE A 168 3.56 -7.04 12.37
N GLY A 169 4.11 -8.26 12.27
CA GLY A 169 5.41 -8.57 12.87
C GLY A 169 6.53 -7.65 12.39
N VAL A 170 6.58 -7.36 11.08
CA VAL A 170 7.55 -6.40 10.51
C VAL A 170 7.29 -4.98 11.01
N LEU A 171 6.04 -4.52 11.06
CA LEU A 171 5.70 -3.19 11.57
C LEU A 171 6.09 -3.02 13.04
N LEU A 172 5.92 -4.05 13.86
CA LEU A 172 6.37 -4.06 15.25
C LEU A 172 7.90 -3.92 15.37
N GLU A 173 8.65 -4.67 14.57
CA GLU A 173 10.11 -4.54 14.53
C GLU A 173 10.53 -3.12 14.09
N LEU A 174 9.81 -2.51 13.14
CA LEU A 174 10.05 -1.13 12.72
C LEU A 174 9.74 -0.13 13.84
N ILE A 175 8.68 -0.34 14.62
CA ILE A 175 8.37 0.50 15.79
C ILE A 175 9.48 0.41 16.85
N GLN A 176 10.04 -0.78 17.08
CA GLN A 176 11.14 -0.99 18.02
C GLN A 176 12.44 -0.26 17.64
N THR A 177 12.59 0.17 16.38
CA THR A 177 13.74 1.00 15.98
C THR A 177 13.72 2.40 16.60
N LYS A 178 12.56 2.84 17.13
CA LYS A 178 12.35 4.16 17.75
C LYS A 178 12.65 5.35 16.83
N VAL A 179 12.60 5.14 15.51
CA VAL A 179 12.71 6.22 14.54
C VAL A 179 11.34 6.90 14.40
N ASN A 180 11.25 8.17 14.81
CA ASN A 180 9.98 8.85 15.02
C ASN A 180 9.02 8.76 13.79
N TYR A 181 9.46 9.21 12.62
CA TYR A 181 8.62 9.20 11.41
C TYR A 181 8.21 7.77 10.95
N VAL A 182 8.99 6.74 11.30
CA VAL A 182 8.66 5.33 11.00
C VAL A 182 7.59 4.82 11.95
N VAL A 183 7.72 5.13 13.25
CA VAL A 183 6.74 4.77 14.28
C VAL A 183 5.37 5.36 13.91
N GLN A 184 5.34 6.64 13.57
CA GLN A 184 4.10 7.34 13.23
C GLN A 184 3.39 6.76 12.00
N GLU A 185 4.12 6.54 10.91
CA GLU A 185 3.55 5.91 9.72
C GLU A 185 3.07 4.48 10.02
N SER A 186 3.81 3.75 10.86
CA SER A 186 3.44 2.39 11.28
C SER A 186 2.13 2.38 12.08
N VAL A 187 1.89 3.37 12.96
CA VAL A 187 0.62 3.51 13.70
C VAL A 187 -0.55 3.73 12.75
N ILE A 188 -0.39 4.62 11.76
CA ILE A 188 -1.43 4.90 10.74
C ILE A 188 -1.80 3.62 10.00
N VAL A 189 -0.78 2.85 9.59
CA VAL A 189 -0.95 1.59 8.88
C VAL A 189 -1.60 0.52 9.76
N ILE A 190 -1.17 0.38 11.02
CA ILE A 190 -1.73 -0.61 11.94
C ILE A 190 -3.20 -0.34 12.21
N LYS A 191 -3.62 0.92 12.36
CA LYS A 191 -5.04 1.30 12.44
C LYS A 191 -5.83 0.74 11.25
N ASP A 192 -5.33 0.91 10.04
CA ASP A 192 -6.03 0.42 8.84
C ASP A 192 -6.09 -1.11 8.79
N ILE A 193 -5.06 -1.80 9.28
CA ILE A 193 -5.07 -3.26 9.45
C ILE A 193 -6.10 -3.70 10.49
N PHE A 194 -6.19 -3.01 11.64
CA PHE A 194 -7.19 -3.29 12.68
C PHE A 194 -8.62 -3.07 12.19
N ARG A 195 -8.86 -2.04 11.37
CA ARG A 195 -10.16 -1.82 10.71
C ARG A 195 -10.55 -2.97 9.78
N ARG A 196 -9.57 -3.63 9.16
CA ARG A 196 -9.80 -4.78 8.26
C ARG A 196 -9.98 -6.10 9.04
N TYR A 197 -9.20 -6.32 10.09
CA TYR A 197 -9.20 -7.54 10.91
C TYR A 197 -9.42 -7.20 12.40
N PRO A 198 -10.66 -6.87 12.80
CA PRO A 198 -10.95 -6.51 14.19
C PRO A 198 -10.71 -7.70 15.14
N ASN A 199 -10.29 -7.40 16.37
CA ASN A 199 -10.12 -8.35 17.48
C ASN A 199 -9.09 -9.48 17.29
N ARG A 200 -8.16 -9.36 16.33
CA ARG A 200 -7.19 -10.42 16.04
C ARG A 200 -5.77 -10.17 16.58
N TYR A 201 -5.40 -8.90 16.76
CA TYR A 201 -4.02 -8.47 16.98
C TYR A 201 -3.87 -7.52 18.18
N GLU A 202 -4.67 -7.75 19.21
CA GLU A 202 -4.80 -6.83 20.35
C GLU A 202 -3.59 -6.82 21.29
N SER A 203 -2.82 -7.91 21.33
CA SER A 203 -1.58 -8.00 22.13
C SER A 203 -0.56 -6.91 21.79
N ILE A 204 -0.75 -6.25 20.66
CA ILE A 204 0.13 -5.22 20.09
C ILE A 204 -0.22 -3.84 20.62
N ILE A 205 -1.46 -3.63 21.07
CA ILE A 205 -1.97 -2.33 21.53
C ILE A 205 -1.12 -1.80 22.67
N ALA A 206 -0.72 -2.65 23.63
CA ALA A 206 0.17 -2.26 24.72
C ALA A 206 1.49 -1.65 24.21
N THR A 207 2.13 -2.32 23.23
CA THR A 207 3.37 -1.82 22.62
C THR A 207 3.18 -0.52 21.85
N LEU A 208 1.99 -0.28 21.29
CA LEU A 208 1.67 0.99 20.63
C LEU A 208 1.50 2.12 21.65
N CYS A 209 0.81 1.85 22.76
CA CYS A 209 0.63 2.80 23.86
C CYS A 209 1.96 3.19 24.51
N ASP A 210 2.93 2.26 24.61
CA ASP A 210 4.27 2.56 25.15
C ASP A 210 5.07 3.58 24.31
N ASN A 211 4.69 3.81 23.04
CA ASN A 211 5.39 4.72 22.12
C ASN A 211 4.60 6.01 21.83
N LEU A 212 3.55 6.29 22.61
CA LEU A 212 2.60 7.37 22.39
C LEU A 212 3.25 8.77 22.53
N ASP A 213 4.25 8.91 23.40
CA ASP A 213 5.03 10.14 23.59
C ASP A 213 5.81 10.60 22.35
N THR A 214 5.99 9.71 21.37
CA THR A 214 6.75 10.04 20.15
C THR A 214 5.90 10.66 19.04
N LEU A 215 4.56 10.66 19.17
CA LEU A 215 3.64 11.05 18.10
C LEU A 215 3.45 12.57 18.01
N ASP A 216 3.98 13.18 16.96
CA ASP A 216 3.79 14.60 16.64
C ASP A 216 2.85 14.84 15.45
N GLU A 217 2.77 13.95 14.47
CA GLU A 217 1.93 14.13 13.29
C GLU A 217 0.43 13.94 13.60
N PRO A 218 -0.45 14.87 13.18
CA PRO A 218 -1.88 14.80 13.47
C PRO A 218 -2.55 13.51 12.99
N MET A 219 -2.15 12.99 11.83
CA MET A 219 -2.71 11.73 11.31
C MET A 219 -2.34 10.52 12.17
N ALA A 220 -1.13 10.50 12.75
CA ALA A 220 -0.68 9.43 13.63
C ALA A 220 -1.38 9.53 14.99
N LYS A 221 -1.48 10.74 15.57
CA LYS A 221 -2.27 10.99 16.79
C LYS A 221 -3.72 10.55 16.63
N ALA A 222 -4.42 11.02 15.59
CA ALA A 222 -5.79 10.61 15.31
C ALA A 222 -5.92 9.09 15.14
N SER A 223 -4.93 8.45 14.51
CA SER A 223 -4.92 7.01 14.35
C SER A 223 -4.76 6.27 15.68
N MET A 224 -3.92 6.78 16.59
CA MET A 224 -3.77 6.24 17.93
C MET A 224 -5.03 6.41 18.77
N ILE A 225 -5.62 7.61 18.75
CA ILE A 225 -6.85 7.94 19.48
C ILE A 225 -8.01 7.06 19.00
N TRP A 226 -8.08 6.77 17.70
CA TRP A 226 -9.04 5.80 17.17
C TRP A 226 -8.82 4.40 17.76
N ILE A 227 -7.57 3.92 17.83
CA ILE A 227 -7.24 2.60 18.40
C ILE A 227 -7.66 2.55 19.87
N ILE A 228 -7.31 3.57 20.65
CA ILE A 228 -7.68 3.65 22.08
C ILE A 228 -9.19 3.63 22.25
N GLY A 229 -9.93 4.47 21.52
CA GLY A 229 -11.39 4.53 21.62
C GLY A 229 -12.11 3.26 21.16
N GLU A 230 -11.60 2.57 20.12
CA GLU A 230 -12.20 1.32 19.64
C GLU A 230 -12.00 0.17 20.64
N TYR A 231 -10.80 0.07 21.20
CA TYR A 231 -10.39 -0.98 22.11
C TYR A 231 -10.41 -0.58 23.59
N ALA A 232 -11.16 0.48 23.95
CA ALA A 232 -11.24 1.00 25.32
C ALA A 232 -11.69 -0.03 26.37
N GLU A 233 -12.45 -1.06 25.98
CA GLU A 233 -12.83 -2.18 26.87
C GLU A 233 -11.65 -3.07 27.31
N ARG A 234 -10.53 -3.03 26.58
CA ARG A 234 -9.36 -3.91 26.81
C ARG A 234 -8.13 -3.15 27.29
N ILE A 235 -8.19 -1.82 27.28
CA ILE A 235 -7.12 -0.94 27.71
C ILE A 235 -7.58 -0.37 29.05
N ASP A 236 -6.97 -0.84 30.14
CA ASP A 236 -7.40 -0.46 31.49
C ASP A 236 -7.20 1.04 31.78
N ASN A 237 -6.21 1.68 31.15
CA ASN A 237 -5.87 3.10 31.31
C ASN A 237 -6.31 3.95 30.10
N ALA A 238 -7.36 3.55 29.38
CA ALA A 238 -7.82 4.26 28.18
C ALA A 238 -8.30 5.68 28.48
N ASP A 239 -8.92 5.88 29.64
CA ASP A 239 -9.37 7.15 30.19
C ASP A 239 -8.20 8.10 30.45
N GLU A 240 -7.16 7.66 31.17
CA GLU A 240 -5.96 8.45 31.43
C GLU A 240 -5.25 8.85 30.13
N LEU A 241 -5.14 7.92 29.18
CA LEU A 241 -4.53 8.18 27.88
C LEU A 241 -5.32 9.20 27.07
N LEU A 242 -6.66 9.11 27.06
CA LEU A 242 -7.49 10.08 26.35
C LEU A 242 -7.47 11.45 27.03
N ASP A 243 -7.50 11.51 28.36
CA ASP A 243 -7.48 12.77 29.10
C ASP A 243 -6.19 13.57 28.83
N SER A 244 -5.04 12.90 28.67
CA SER A 244 -3.79 13.57 28.29
C SER A 244 -3.86 14.26 26.92
N PHE A 245 -4.60 13.71 25.95
CA PHE A 245 -4.85 14.37 24.66
C PHE A 245 -5.93 15.46 24.75
N LEU A 246 -6.81 15.42 25.75
CA LEU A 246 -7.83 16.44 25.95
C LEU A 246 -7.26 17.73 26.56
N GLU A 247 -6.14 17.66 27.27
CA GLU A 247 -5.45 18.86 27.79
C GLU A 247 -5.04 19.83 26.68
N THR A 248 -4.68 19.30 25.50
CA THR A 248 -4.25 20.10 24.34
C THR A 248 -5.34 20.23 23.25
N PHE A 249 -6.59 19.90 23.55
CA PHE A 249 -7.68 19.78 22.57
C PHE A 249 -7.82 20.99 21.63
N GLU A 250 -7.78 22.21 22.17
CA GLU A 250 -7.94 23.46 21.40
C GLU A 250 -6.76 23.73 20.43
N GLU A 251 -5.57 23.20 20.72
CA GLU A 251 -4.36 23.38 19.92
C GLU A 251 -4.19 22.30 18.84
N GLU A 252 -4.94 21.20 18.92
CA GLU A 252 -4.85 20.08 17.99
C GLU A 252 -5.57 20.34 16.65
N ASP A 253 -5.19 19.59 15.62
CA ASP A 253 -5.83 19.66 14.31
C ASP A 253 -7.33 19.24 14.36
N PRO A 254 -8.23 19.83 13.56
CA PRO A 254 -9.65 19.46 13.54
C PRO A 254 -9.92 17.97 13.34
N ALA A 255 -9.06 17.25 12.60
CA ALA A 255 -9.18 15.81 12.44
C ALA A 255 -8.92 15.04 13.75
N VAL A 256 -7.99 15.53 14.57
CA VAL A 256 -7.66 14.97 15.89
C VAL A 256 -8.78 15.29 16.87
N GLN A 257 -9.27 16.52 16.90
CA GLN A 257 -10.40 16.95 17.74
C GLN A 257 -11.64 16.09 17.53
N LEU A 258 -12.05 15.89 16.27
CA LEU A 258 -13.19 15.04 15.92
C LEU A 258 -12.99 13.59 16.36
N GLN A 259 -11.75 13.10 16.24
CA GLN A 259 -11.40 11.74 16.61
C GLN A 259 -11.35 11.56 18.13
N LEU A 260 -10.92 12.58 18.88
CA LEU A 260 -10.99 12.64 20.34
C LEU A 260 -12.44 12.59 20.80
N LEU A 261 -13.29 13.49 20.31
CA LEU A 261 -14.73 13.49 20.61
C LEU A 261 -15.34 12.11 20.38
N THR A 262 -15.05 11.48 19.24
CA THR A 262 -15.57 10.15 18.93
C THR A 262 -15.03 9.07 19.87
N ALA A 263 -13.73 9.11 20.21
CA ALA A 263 -13.10 8.13 21.09
C ALA A 263 -13.60 8.26 22.53
N THR A 264 -13.72 9.49 23.05
CA THR A 264 -14.24 9.80 24.39
C THR A 264 -15.69 9.34 24.52
N VAL A 265 -16.54 9.59 23.53
CA VAL A 265 -17.93 9.09 23.53
C VAL A 265 -17.98 7.56 23.49
N LYS A 266 -17.13 6.90 22.69
CA LYS A 266 -17.04 5.43 22.68
C LYS A 266 -16.59 4.88 24.03
N CYS A 267 -15.60 5.51 24.67
CA CYS A 267 -15.11 5.15 25.98
C CYS A 267 -16.24 5.22 27.02
N PHE A 268 -17.03 6.30 27.00
CA PHE A 268 -18.18 6.47 27.89
C PHE A 268 -19.32 5.50 27.68
N LEU A 269 -19.64 5.15 26.42
CA LEU A 269 -20.63 4.11 26.16
C LEU A 269 -20.23 2.75 26.73
N LYS A 270 -18.92 2.52 26.94
CA LYS A 270 -18.37 1.27 27.48
C LYS A 270 -18.23 1.31 29.00
N ASN A 271 -17.67 2.39 29.56
CA ASN A 271 -17.42 2.58 30.99
C ASN A 271 -18.00 3.93 31.47
N PRO A 272 -19.33 4.01 31.73
CA PRO A 272 -19.98 5.29 32.06
C PRO A 272 -19.58 5.87 33.42
N GLU A 273 -19.18 5.02 34.38
CA GLU A 273 -18.94 5.42 35.77
C GLU A 273 -17.69 6.32 35.90
N ASP A 274 -16.62 6.01 35.18
CA ASP A 274 -15.32 6.69 35.31
C ASP A 274 -15.13 7.82 34.28
N THR A 275 -15.94 7.86 33.22
CA THR A 275 -15.69 8.73 32.04
C THR A 275 -16.76 9.80 31.82
N GLN A 276 -17.72 9.93 32.73
CA GLN A 276 -18.80 10.91 32.64
C GLN A 276 -18.27 12.35 32.59
N ASP A 277 -17.33 12.69 33.48
CA ASP A 277 -16.73 14.03 33.55
C ASP A 277 -15.92 14.33 32.27
N MET A 278 -15.21 13.33 31.75
CA MET A 278 -14.42 13.45 30.53
C MET A 278 -15.29 13.76 29.30
N VAL A 279 -16.44 13.08 29.15
CA VAL A 279 -17.38 13.37 28.04
C VAL A 279 -18.01 14.75 28.17
N GLN A 280 -18.40 15.16 29.37
CA GLN A 280 -18.96 16.50 29.58
C GLN A 280 -17.96 17.57 29.15
N ARG A 281 -16.72 17.47 29.64
CA ARG A 281 -15.63 18.38 29.27
C ARG A 281 -15.40 18.44 27.76
N VAL A 282 -15.36 17.30 27.08
CA VAL A 282 -15.17 17.23 25.62
C VAL A 282 -16.31 17.89 24.86
N LEU A 283 -17.55 17.72 25.31
CA LEU A 283 -18.71 18.33 24.65
C LEU A 283 -18.73 19.84 24.87
N ASP A 284 -18.39 20.30 26.07
CA ASP A 284 -18.27 21.72 26.38
C ASP A 284 -17.17 22.36 25.52
N MET A 285 -15.95 21.79 25.52
CA MET A 285 -14.83 22.28 24.68
C MET A 285 -15.13 22.23 23.17
N ALA A 286 -15.96 21.30 22.71
CA ALA A 286 -16.33 21.20 21.29
C ALA A 286 -17.47 22.14 20.88
N THR A 287 -18.17 22.76 21.84
CA THR A 287 -19.36 23.60 21.58
C THR A 287 -19.19 25.05 22.03
N GLU A 288 -18.30 25.32 22.98
CA GLU A 288 -17.92 26.68 23.36
C GLU A 288 -16.90 27.23 22.34
N GLU A 289 -17.27 28.35 21.68
CA GLU A 289 -16.38 29.19 20.85
C GLU A 289 -15.55 30.15 21.70
#